data_AF-A0A6I0EB66-F1
#
_entry.id   AF-A0A6I0EB66-F1
#
_cell.length_a   1.000
_cell.length_b   1.000
_cell.length_c   1.000
_cell.angle_alpha   90.00
_cell.angle_beta   90.00
_cell.angle_gamma   90.00
#
_symmetry.space_group_name_H-M   'P 1'
#
loop_
_entity.id
_entity.type
_entity.pdbx_description
1 polymer ?
#
loop_
_entity_poly.entity_id
_entity_poly.type
_entity_poly.pdbx_seq_one_letter_code
_entity_poly.pdbx_strand_id
1 'polypeptide(L)' 'MLRVLTSIAAAALLAAAPLALSAGTADAANATKICKHKTASGKIKTWRCGKDQPCCAAEMINYYTCGSKMLGCL' A
#
# COMPACT_ATOMS: atom_id res chain seq x y z
N MET A 1 12.70 53.05 -14.14
CA MET A 1 12.24 52.82 -12.75
C MET A 1 12.31 51.32 -12.49
N LEU A 2 13.42 50.95 -11.86
CA LEU A 2 14.00 49.62 -11.78
C LEU A 2 13.30 48.84 -10.65
N ARG A 3 12.47 47.84 -10.98
CA ARG A 3 11.82 46.97 -9.98
C ARG A 3 12.78 45.84 -9.56
N VAL A 4 13.86 46.23 -8.88
CA VAL A 4 14.67 45.31 -8.07
C VAL A 4 14.00 45.27 -6.72
N LEU A 5 13.32 44.16 -6.40
CA LEU A 5 12.93 43.78 -5.05
C LEU A 5 12.25 42.42 -5.14
N THR A 6 12.96 41.36 -4.73
CA THR A 6 12.49 40.30 -3.81
C THR A 6 13.36 39.05 -3.97
N SER A 7 14.54 39.11 -3.35
CA SER A 7 15.34 37.93 -3.03
C SER A 7 14.60 37.13 -1.96
N ILE A 8 13.77 36.18 -2.38
CA ILE A 8 13.11 35.24 -1.46
C ILE A 8 14.04 34.03 -1.33
N ALA A 9 14.58 33.88 -0.12
CA ALA A 9 15.27 32.69 0.33
C ALA A 9 14.33 31.48 0.21
N ALA A 10 14.73 30.46 -0.56
CA ALA A 10 14.10 29.16 -0.53
C ALA A 10 15.04 28.20 0.20
N ALA A 11 14.72 27.99 1.48
CA ALA A 11 15.34 26.99 2.34
C ALA A 11 15.18 25.60 1.72
N ALA A 12 16.30 24.96 1.42
CA ALA A 12 16.36 23.54 1.17
C ALA A 12 16.30 22.82 2.53
N LEU A 13 15.13 22.32 2.94
CA LEU A 13 15.02 21.36 4.02
C LEU A 13 13.89 20.35 3.74
N LEU A 14 14.33 19.13 3.43
CA LEU A 14 13.70 17.86 3.76
C LEU A 14 12.35 17.58 3.09
N ALA A 15 12.46 16.88 1.97
CA ALA A 15 11.43 15.95 1.51
C ALA A 15 11.14 14.93 2.63
N ALA A 16 10.19 15.24 3.51
CA ALA A 16 9.44 14.22 4.22
C ALA A 16 8.55 13.54 3.17
N ALA A 17 9.12 12.58 2.44
CA ALA A 17 8.32 11.61 1.73
C ALA A 17 7.52 10.86 2.79
N PRO A 18 6.18 10.97 2.84
CA PRO A 18 5.43 9.96 3.56
C PRO A 18 5.74 8.65 2.83
N LEU A 19 6.44 7.73 3.50
CA LEU A 19 6.37 6.30 3.21
C LEU A 19 4.93 5.88 3.48
N ALA A 20 4.00 6.35 2.65
CA ALA A 20 2.66 5.83 2.51
C ALA A 20 2.77 4.52 1.70
N LEU A 21 3.53 3.57 2.24
CA LEU A 21 3.54 2.19 1.80
C LEU A 21 2.30 1.50 2.35
N SER A 22 1.14 1.90 1.83
CA SER A 22 -0.01 1.04 1.63
C SER A 22 -1.07 1.87 0.90
N ALA A 23 -0.74 2.29 -0.32
CA ALA A 23 -1.79 2.50 -1.31
C ALA A 23 -2.38 1.11 -1.58
N GLY A 24 -3.31 0.68 -0.72
CA GLY A 24 -4.28 -0.31 -1.09
C GLY A 24 -5.01 0.29 -2.29
N THR A 25 -4.55 -0.05 -3.48
CA THR A 25 -5.23 0.21 -4.74
C THR A 25 -6.62 -0.37 -4.59
N ALA A 26 -7.55 0.50 -4.22
CA ALA A 26 -8.97 0.32 -4.35
C ALA A 26 -9.29 0.37 -5.85
N ASP A 27 -8.77 -0.59 -6.61
CA ASP A 27 -9.02 -0.74 -8.03
C ASP A 27 -10.23 -1.67 -8.21
N ALA A 28 -11.38 -1.00 -8.21
CA ALA A 28 -12.38 -1.09 -9.27
C ALA A 28 -12.55 -2.45 -9.95
N ALA A 29 -13.69 -3.11 -9.64
CA ALA A 29 -14.53 -3.90 -10.56
C ALA A 29 -13.89 -4.99 -11.46
N ASN A 30 -12.63 -5.37 -11.27
CA ASN A 30 -11.95 -6.41 -12.03
C ASN A 30 -11.94 -7.70 -11.21
N ALA A 31 -12.57 -8.76 -11.73
CA ALA A 31 -12.69 -10.11 -11.16
C ALA A 31 -11.84 -10.37 -9.88
N THR A 32 -12.41 -10.08 -8.72
CA THR A 32 -11.73 -10.29 -7.44
C THR A 32 -11.96 -11.72 -6.94
N LYS A 33 -10.91 -12.41 -6.51
CA LYS A 33 -11.04 -13.65 -5.74
C LYS A 33 -11.07 -13.37 -4.24
N ILE A 34 -11.76 -14.22 -3.50
CA ILE A 34 -11.83 -14.14 -2.04
C ILE A 34 -10.72 -14.98 -1.46
N CYS A 35 -9.81 -14.33 -0.75
CA CYS A 35 -8.79 -14.96 0.06
C CYS A 35 -9.35 -15.22 1.46
N LYS A 36 -9.02 -16.37 2.05
CA LYS A 36 -9.43 -16.76 3.40
C LYS A 36 -8.22 -17.33 4.14
N HIS A 37 -8.04 -16.94 5.39
CA HIS A 37 -6.99 -17.49 6.25
C HIS A 37 -7.48 -17.63 7.68
N LYS A 38 -7.13 -18.74 8.33
CA LYS A 38 -7.43 -18.98 9.73
C LYS A 38 -6.29 -18.41 10.57
N THR A 39 -6.59 -17.37 11.34
CA THR A 39 -5.66 -16.76 12.29
C THR A 39 -5.33 -17.69 13.45
N ALA A 40 -4.24 -17.41 14.18
CA ALA A 40 -3.86 -18.09 15.44
C ALA A 40 -5.01 -18.22 16.42
N SER A 41 -5.82 -17.15 16.52
CA SER A 41 -6.97 -17.05 17.41
C SER A 41 -8.18 -17.85 16.94
N GLY A 42 -8.04 -18.65 15.88
CA GLY A 42 -9.10 -19.47 15.30
C GLY A 42 -10.12 -18.71 14.45
N LYS A 43 -10.00 -17.38 14.33
CA LYS A 43 -10.88 -16.56 13.49
C LYS A 43 -10.50 -16.70 12.02
N ILE A 44 -11.50 -16.72 11.14
CA ILE A 44 -11.28 -16.67 9.69
C ILE A 44 -11.24 -15.20 9.26
N LYS A 45 -10.06 -14.74 8.83
CA LYS A 45 -9.94 -13.48 8.10
C LYS A 45 -10.19 -13.73 6.62
N THR A 46 -10.96 -12.84 6.01
CA THR A 46 -11.22 -12.86 4.57
C THR A 46 -10.91 -11.50 3.98
N TRP A 47 -10.27 -11.50 2.81
CA TRP A 47 -9.96 -10.29 2.05
C TRP A 47 -10.11 -10.58 0.55
N ARG A 48 -10.17 -9.53 -0.27
CA ARG A 48 -10.38 -9.66 -1.71
C ARG A 48 -9.12 -9.23 -2.44
N CYS A 49 -8.67 -10.06 -3.36
CA CYS A 49 -7.53 -9.79 -4.23
C CYS A 49 -7.94 -9.89 -5.69
N GLY A 50 -7.18 -9.22 -6.57
CA GLY A 50 -7.34 -9.43 -8.01
C GLY A 50 -7.14 -10.90 -8.40
N LYS A 51 -7.78 -11.34 -9.49
CA LYS A 51 -7.69 -12.71 -10.02
C LYS A 51 -6.24 -13.22 -10.09
N ASP A 52 -5.36 -12.38 -10.63
CA ASP A 52 -3.93 -12.66 -10.86
C ASP A 52 -3.00 -12.39 -9.67
N GLN A 53 -3.52 -11.87 -8.54
CA GLN A 53 -2.71 -11.51 -7.36
C GLN A 53 -2.69 -12.67 -6.35
N PRO A 54 -1.54 -13.18 -5.86
CA PRO A 54 -1.53 -14.15 -4.77
C PRO A 54 -2.18 -13.64 -3.47
N CYS A 55 -2.79 -14.56 -2.72
CA CYS A 55 -3.29 -14.27 -1.37
C CYS A 55 -2.14 -14.39 -0.38
N CYS A 56 -1.82 -13.30 0.32
CA CYS A 56 -0.68 -13.25 1.22
C CYS A 56 -1.13 -13.14 2.67
N ALA A 57 -0.63 -14.04 3.51
CA ALA A 57 -0.93 -14.07 4.94
C ALA A 57 0.36 -14.33 5.72
N ALA A 58 0.65 -13.46 6.68
CA ALA A 58 1.69 -13.65 7.67
C ALA A 58 1.08 -13.48 9.07
N GLU A 59 0.75 -14.61 9.67
CA GLU A 59 0.07 -14.68 10.97
C GLU A 59 0.88 -14.02 12.09
N MET A 60 2.22 -14.19 12.07
CA MET A 60 3.13 -13.64 13.08
C MET A 60 3.06 -12.11 13.21
N ILE A 61 2.71 -11.41 12.13
CA ILE A 61 2.58 -9.95 12.09
C ILE A 61 1.15 -9.49 11.81
N ASN A 62 0.16 -10.40 11.88
CA ASN A 62 -1.23 -10.14 11.52
C ASN A 62 -1.42 -9.45 10.15
N TYR A 63 -0.58 -9.80 9.19
CA TYR A 63 -0.56 -9.19 7.87
C TYR A 63 -1.35 -10.03 6.87
N TYR A 64 -2.36 -9.42 6.24
CA TYR A 64 -3.28 -10.08 5.30
C TYR A 64 -3.51 -9.15 4.12
N THR A 65 -2.88 -9.45 2.99
CA THR A 65 -2.88 -8.57 1.82
C THR A 65 -2.89 -9.35 0.52
N CYS A 66 -2.96 -8.62 -0.58
CA CYS A 66 -2.75 -9.13 -1.92
C CYS A 66 -1.29 -8.91 -2.31
N GLY A 67 -0.62 -9.99 -2.69
CA GLY A 67 0.72 -9.90 -3.24
C GLY A 67 0.67 -9.65 -4.73
N SER A 68 1.78 -9.17 -5.28
CA SER A 68 1.91 -8.93 -6.71
C SER A 68 2.31 -10.18 -7.47
N LYS A 69 1.85 -10.35 -8.72
CA LYS A 69 2.25 -11.49 -9.57
C LYS A 69 3.77 -11.58 -9.80
N MET A 70 4.46 -10.44 -9.82
CA MET A 70 5.90 -10.35 -10.11
C MET A 70 6.79 -10.45 -8.86
N LEU A 71 6.35 -9.88 -7.73
CA LEU A 71 7.15 -9.79 -6.49
C LEU A 71 6.64 -10.74 -5.39
N GLY A 72 5.53 -11.43 -5.62
CA GLY A 72 4.91 -12.33 -4.65
C GLY A 72 4.31 -11.59 -3.45
N CYS A 73 4.37 -12.24 -2.30
CA CYS A 73 3.94 -11.69 -1.01
C CYS A 73 5.09 -10.89 -0.40
N LEU A 74 4.96 -9.57 -0.45
CA LEU A 74 5.86 -8.61 0.21
C LEU A 74 5.31 -8.25 1.59
#